data_AF-A0A524FFW7-F1
#
_entry.id   AF-A0A524FFW7-F1
#
_cell.length_a   1.000
_cell.length_b   1.000
_cell.length_c   1.000
_cell.angle_alpha   90.00
_cell.angle_beta   90.00
_cell.angle_gamma   90.00
#
_symmetry.space_group_name_H-M   'P 1'
#
loop_
_entity.id
_entity.type
_entity.pdbx_description
1 polymer ?
#
loop_
_entity_poly.entity_id
_entity_poly.type
_entity_poly.pdbx_seq_one_letter_code
_entity_poly.pdbx_strand_id
1 'polypeptide(L)'
;MGEFKVNEYITLKLENSRTNIYIEGKKFIQCKYVLIRKTVYKLEDFLENIESVDEMAEHLDPSLPIDIPPETRFWVHCSNLQVWVENNYDTRLLHSNLAFPLLKKLTQIGDPLAKRVFKDEIAKRVKSGHPSVIEFLLCERYLDYLNTEEIETLFEDLDLESIIRQMPGILIGLHICYARLGTVRINKNRFLFSLNHYDYPVIKNLIESNYIRALNRDDLNRLFENFDYGLILREDPYCHQVFNRLILLKAPNAKNFYRDWIFEKFKSGNNSEIVSLIIHGQIHLLDREDKLMLFDMIDYNYIMEHKEALTLFKHLKYLGAPNLKELYKDLIANLIKTDFDFYEIANEITRGVLDEYSIEDITALFRDIDYEHIAEEYLDIAPKFLEKLIKLGIQEAKEFYESEKFLKKILIESEIPFFLDLSPKLNLLRRRIVNKRIVDLNLKGCDLNEIPDSIGKLTQLQKINLLKNRLTSLPSSMSNLKLLKELELSQNQFNEFPSVISQLNSLEVLRLKINSIEEVPDTISSLKKINRLLFN
;
A
#
# COMPACT_ATOMS: atom_id res chain seq x y z
N MET A 1 -32.78 -39.00 -18.09
CA MET A 1 -32.80 -39.80 -16.84
C MET A 1 -31.50 -39.53 -16.11
N GLY A 2 -31.55 -39.12 -14.85
CA GLY A 2 -30.32 -38.84 -14.10
C GLY A 2 -30.62 -38.40 -12.68
N GLU A 3 -31.65 -38.98 -12.05
CA GLU A 3 -31.96 -38.76 -10.64
C GLU A 3 -31.72 -40.06 -9.89
N PHE A 4 -30.98 -40.00 -8.79
CA PHE A 4 -30.67 -41.15 -7.95
C PHE A 4 -30.94 -40.79 -6.49
N LYS A 5 -31.88 -41.50 -5.86
CA LYS A 5 -32.23 -41.30 -4.45
C LYS A 5 -31.36 -42.22 -3.60
N VAL A 6 -30.51 -41.65 -2.75
CA VAL A 6 -29.59 -42.40 -1.87
C VAL A 6 -30.33 -42.88 -0.62
N ASN A 7 -31.06 -41.98 0.03
CA ASN A 7 -31.94 -42.31 1.16
C ASN A 7 -33.14 -41.34 1.18
N GLU A 8 -33.88 -41.28 2.28
CA GLU A 8 -35.03 -40.38 2.42
C GLU A 8 -34.67 -38.88 2.34
N TYR A 9 -33.43 -38.52 2.66
CA TYR A 9 -32.95 -37.13 2.71
C TYR A 9 -32.09 -36.72 1.50
N ILE A 10 -31.25 -37.62 0.98
CA ILE A 10 -30.21 -37.34 0.00
C ILE A 10 -30.64 -37.82 -1.38
N THR A 11 -30.56 -36.94 -2.37
CA THR A 11 -30.81 -37.25 -3.79
C THR A 11 -29.74 -36.61 -4.66
N LEU A 12 -29.26 -37.31 -5.68
CA LEU A 12 -28.34 -36.78 -6.68
C LEU A 12 -29.07 -36.56 -8.01
N LYS A 13 -28.79 -35.44 -8.68
CA LYS A 13 -29.29 -35.17 -10.04
C LYS A 13 -28.15 -34.80 -11.00
N LEU A 14 -28.17 -35.35 -12.20
CA LEU A 14 -27.30 -34.95 -13.31
C LEU A 14 -27.98 -33.83 -14.09
N GLU A 15 -27.50 -32.60 -13.92
CA GLU A 15 -28.06 -31.41 -14.56
C GLU A 15 -26.93 -30.61 -15.21
N ASN A 16 -27.08 -30.24 -16.47
CA ASN A 16 -26.05 -29.48 -17.23
C ASN A 16 -24.66 -30.14 -17.16
N SER A 17 -24.61 -31.47 -17.32
CA SER A 17 -23.38 -32.27 -17.25
C SER A 17 -22.63 -32.19 -15.90
N ARG A 18 -23.33 -31.81 -14.82
CA ARG A 18 -22.81 -31.76 -13.45
C ARG A 18 -23.68 -32.59 -12.51
N THR A 19 -23.04 -33.36 -11.65
CA THR A 19 -23.70 -34.05 -10.55
C THR A 19 -23.95 -33.08 -9.41
N ASN A 20 -25.22 -32.88 -9.07
CA ASN A 20 -25.66 -32.02 -7.97
C ASN A 20 -26.24 -32.89 -6.85
N ILE A 21 -25.84 -32.62 -5.62
CA ILE A 21 -26.40 -33.25 -4.42
C ILE A 21 -27.55 -32.37 -3.91
N TYR A 22 -28.65 -33.00 -3.50
CA TYR A 22 -29.83 -32.37 -2.92
C TYR A 22 -30.10 -33.00 -1.56
N ILE A 23 -30.42 -32.17 -0.57
CA ILE A 23 -30.82 -32.56 0.78
C ILE A 23 -32.23 -32.03 1.02
N GLU A 24 -33.20 -32.93 1.25
CA GLU A 24 -34.64 -32.61 1.29
C GLU A 24 -35.12 -31.76 0.10
N GLY A 25 -34.68 -32.12 -1.10
CA GLY A 25 -35.03 -31.41 -2.33
C GLY A 25 -34.37 -30.04 -2.50
N LYS A 26 -33.55 -29.57 -1.55
CA LYS A 26 -32.76 -28.34 -1.68
C LYS A 26 -31.36 -28.65 -2.16
N LYS A 27 -30.90 -27.92 -3.18
CA LYS A 27 -29.54 -28.10 -3.72
C LYS A 27 -28.51 -27.83 -2.62
N PHE A 28 -27.67 -28.81 -2.36
CA PHE A 28 -26.55 -28.70 -1.43
C PHE A 28 -25.41 -27.97 -2.14
N ILE A 29 -25.08 -26.78 -1.66
CA ILE A 29 -24.03 -25.92 -2.23
C ILE A 29 -22.88 -25.88 -1.22
N GLN A 30 -21.72 -26.36 -1.66
CA GLN A 30 -20.48 -26.24 -0.92
C GLN A 30 -19.42 -25.55 -1.78
N CYS A 31 -18.65 -24.65 -1.18
CA CYS A 31 -17.49 -24.03 -1.82
C CYS A 31 -16.33 -25.05 -1.89
N LYS A 32 -16.02 -25.58 -3.11
CA LYS A 32 -14.78 -26.29 -3.59
C LYS A 32 -14.17 -27.38 -2.66
N TYR A 33 -13.82 -28.62 -3.03
CA TYR A 33 -13.53 -29.34 -4.28
C TYR A 33 -13.56 -30.89 -4.02
N VAL A 34 -13.85 -31.66 -5.09
CA VAL A 34 -13.54 -33.08 -5.41
C VAL A 34 -13.96 -34.23 -4.46
N LEU A 35 -14.96 -35.00 -4.91
CA LEU A 35 -15.19 -36.42 -4.57
C LEU A 35 -14.07 -37.29 -5.18
N ILE A 36 -13.44 -38.14 -4.37
CA ILE A 36 -12.25 -38.92 -4.74
C ILE A 36 -12.46 -39.82 -5.96
N ARG A 37 -11.42 -39.81 -6.81
CA ARG A 37 -11.30 -40.45 -8.11
C ARG A 37 -10.45 -41.73 -8.01
N LYS A 38 -11.05 -42.91 -8.19
CA LYS A 38 -10.56 -44.00 -9.09
C LYS A 38 -11.50 -45.20 -9.12
N THR A 39 -11.47 -45.90 -10.26
CA THR A 39 -12.14 -47.16 -10.58
C THR A 39 -11.46 -48.37 -9.95
N VAL A 40 -12.27 -49.41 -9.69
CA VAL A 40 -12.05 -50.68 -8.97
C VAL A 40 -10.77 -51.50 -9.33
N TYR A 41 -10.05 -51.20 -10.41
CA TYR A 41 -9.01 -52.10 -10.95
C TYR A 41 -7.55 -51.81 -10.52
N LYS A 42 -7.31 -51.02 -9.46
CA LYS A 42 -5.96 -50.79 -8.89
C LYS A 42 -5.94 -50.71 -7.36
N LEU A 43 -6.95 -51.27 -6.70
CA LEU A 43 -7.10 -51.20 -5.24
C LEU A 43 -6.40 -52.35 -4.51
N GLU A 44 -6.10 -53.47 -5.19
CA GLU A 44 -5.59 -54.68 -4.52
C GLU A 44 -4.20 -54.50 -3.90
N ASP A 45 -3.31 -53.68 -4.49
CA ASP A 45 -1.95 -53.47 -3.97
C ASP A 45 -1.82 -52.30 -2.96
N PHE A 46 -2.85 -51.46 -2.81
CA PHE A 46 -2.81 -50.23 -1.98
C PHE A 46 -3.67 -50.31 -0.70
N LEU A 47 -4.51 -51.33 -0.55
CA LEU A 47 -5.52 -51.42 0.50
C LEU A 47 -5.02 -51.96 1.85
N GLU A 48 -3.79 -52.47 1.94
CA GLU A 48 -3.35 -53.15 3.18
C GLU A 48 -3.03 -52.19 4.35
N ASN A 49 -2.88 -50.88 4.12
CA ASN A 49 -2.39 -49.94 5.16
C ASN A 49 -3.08 -48.56 5.23
N ILE A 50 -4.20 -48.32 4.54
CA ILE A 50 -4.83 -46.98 4.52
C ILE A 50 -6.04 -46.92 5.45
N GLU A 51 -6.04 -45.99 6.40
CA GLU A 51 -7.10 -45.87 7.41
C GLU A 51 -8.26 -44.95 6.97
N SER A 52 -8.01 -44.02 6.02
CA SER A 52 -9.02 -43.06 5.56
C SER A 52 -8.89 -42.64 4.09
N VAL A 53 -10.01 -42.22 3.53
CA VAL A 53 -10.10 -41.63 2.19
C VAL A 53 -9.36 -40.28 2.08
N ASP A 54 -9.16 -39.54 3.18
CA ASP A 54 -8.37 -38.30 3.19
C ASP A 54 -6.86 -38.57 2.97
N GLU A 55 -6.31 -39.62 3.57
CA GLU A 55 -4.90 -40.04 3.41
C GLU A 55 -4.58 -40.43 1.95
N MET A 56 -5.54 -41.06 1.27
CA MET A 56 -5.46 -41.36 -0.15
C MET A 56 -5.40 -40.09 -1.03
N ALA A 57 -6.08 -39.02 -0.60
CA ALA A 57 -6.19 -37.78 -1.35
C ALA A 57 -4.86 -37.03 -1.45
N GLU A 58 -4.02 -37.10 -0.41
CA GLU A 58 -2.71 -36.44 -0.36
C GLU A 58 -1.69 -37.05 -1.32
N HIS A 59 -1.88 -38.33 -1.67
CA HIS A 59 -0.98 -39.09 -2.55
C HIS A 59 -1.44 -39.10 -4.01
N LEU A 60 -2.56 -38.44 -4.32
CA LEU A 60 -3.13 -38.36 -5.66
C LEU A 60 -2.53 -37.16 -6.42
N ASP A 61 -1.81 -37.45 -7.52
CA ASP A 61 -1.35 -36.43 -8.46
C ASP A 61 -2.55 -35.76 -9.17
N PRO A 62 -2.82 -34.45 -8.94
CA PRO A 62 -3.95 -33.75 -9.53
C PRO A 62 -3.80 -33.51 -11.05
N SER A 63 -2.63 -33.80 -11.64
CA SER A 63 -2.28 -33.44 -13.02
C SER A 63 -2.67 -34.45 -14.09
N LEU A 64 -3.38 -35.54 -13.76
CA LEU A 64 -3.83 -36.54 -14.73
C LEU A 64 -5.31 -36.30 -15.16
N PRO A 65 -5.56 -35.67 -16.34
CA PRO A 65 -6.91 -35.49 -16.85
C PRO A 65 -7.41 -36.80 -17.47
N ILE A 66 -8.12 -37.61 -16.68
CA ILE A 66 -8.97 -38.65 -17.24
C ILE A 66 -10.30 -38.01 -17.63
N ASP A 67 -10.60 -38.00 -18.92
CA ASP A 67 -11.87 -37.51 -19.45
C ASP A 67 -12.96 -38.56 -19.21
N ILE A 68 -13.56 -38.52 -18.01
CA ILE A 68 -14.66 -39.40 -17.62
C ILE A 68 -15.98 -38.75 -18.08
N PRO A 69 -16.81 -39.44 -18.88
CA PRO A 69 -18.12 -38.95 -19.30
C PRO A 69 -18.98 -38.50 -18.09
N PRO A 70 -19.77 -37.42 -18.22
CA PRO A 70 -20.61 -36.91 -17.13
C PRO A 70 -21.52 -37.98 -16.49
N GLU A 71 -22.03 -38.91 -17.29
CA GLU A 71 -22.90 -40.01 -16.84
C GLU A 71 -22.12 -41.03 -15.99
N THR A 72 -20.91 -41.40 -16.41
CA THR A 72 -20.04 -42.31 -15.65
C THR A 72 -19.65 -41.67 -14.32
N ARG A 73 -19.31 -40.38 -14.32
CA ARG A 73 -18.98 -39.62 -13.11
C ARG A 73 -20.17 -39.53 -12.16
N PHE A 74 -21.37 -39.33 -12.68
CA PHE A 74 -22.60 -39.32 -11.91
C PHE A 74 -22.80 -40.63 -11.14
N TRP A 75 -22.64 -41.78 -11.80
CA TRP A 75 -22.79 -43.08 -11.14
C TRP A 75 -21.72 -43.36 -10.09
N VAL A 76 -20.47 -42.93 -10.32
CA VAL A 76 -19.41 -43.02 -9.30
C VAL A 76 -19.78 -42.22 -8.05
N HIS A 77 -20.28 -40.99 -8.21
CA HIS A 77 -20.69 -40.17 -7.08
C HIS A 77 -21.92 -40.74 -6.34
N CYS A 78 -22.86 -41.33 -7.07
CA CYS A 78 -24.00 -42.04 -6.47
C CYS A 78 -23.53 -43.22 -5.63
N SER A 79 -22.64 -44.05 -6.19
CA SER A 79 -22.09 -45.22 -5.50
C SER A 79 -21.33 -44.84 -4.23
N ASN A 80 -20.48 -43.80 -4.28
CA ASN A 80 -19.71 -43.37 -3.11
C ASN A 80 -20.62 -42.86 -1.98
N LEU A 81 -21.62 -42.04 -2.31
CA LEU A 81 -22.57 -41.54 -1.30
C LEU A 81 -23.47 -42.66 -0.77
N GLN A 82 -23.88 -43.60 -1.61
CA GLN A 82 -24.66 -44.76 -1.18
C GLN A 82 -23.87 -45.61 -0.18
N VAL A 83 -22.63 -45.97 -0.51
CA VAL A 83 -21.75 -46.73 0.40
C VAL A 83 -21.54 -45.99 1.72
N TRP A 84 -21.35 -44.67 1.68
CA TRP A 84 -21.22 -43.85 2.88
C TRP A 84 -22.47 -43.90 3.78
N VAL A 85 -23.66 -43.80 3.20
CA VAL A 85 -24.93 -43.90 3.95
C VAL A 85 -25.18 -45.31 4.49
N GLU A 86 -24.97 -46.34 3.68
CA GLU A 86 -25.17 -47.74 4.06
C GLU A 86 -24.24 -48.19 5.20
N ASN A 87 -23.08 -47.54 5.32
CA ASN A 87 -22.13 -47.76 6.41
C ASN A 87 -22.31 -46.74 7.55
N ASN A 88 -23.55 -46.31 7.80
CA ASN A 88 -23.91 -45.45 8.92
C ASN A 88 -23.09 -44.13 8.98
N TYR A 89 -22.85 -43.52 7.82
CA TYR A 89 -22.10 -42.27 7.66
C TYR A 89 -20.63 -42.32 8.11
N ASP A 90 -19.98 -43.48 8.02
CA ASP A 90 -18.56 -43.64 8.33
C ASP A 90 -17.69 -42.65 7.55
N THR A 91 -17.12 -41.67 8.25
CA THR A 91 -16.35 -40.56 7.65
C THR A 91 -15.03 -41.01 7.03
N ARG A 92 -14.60 -42.26 7.24
CA ARG A 92 -13.45 -42.83 6.55
C ARG A 92 -13.73 -43.14 5.08
N LEU A 93 -15.00 -43.29 4.70
CA LEU A 93 -15.44 -43.70 3.36
C LEU A 93 -15.70 -42.52 2.41
N LEU A 94 -15.69 -41.29 2.93
CA LEU A 94 -15.97 -40.09 2.18
C LEU A 94 -15.04 -38.97 2.64
N HIS A 95 -14.41 -38.28 1.70
CA HIS A 95 -13.49 -37.17 2.01
C HIS A 95 -14.12 -36.19 3.01
N SER A 96 -13.37 -35.83 4.06
CA SER A 96 -13.79 -34.92 5.13
C SER A 96 -14.41 -33.61 4.63
N ASN A 97 -13.91 -33.08 3.52
CA ASN A 97 -14.46 -31.89 2.88
C ASN A 97 -15.92 -32.06 2.51
N LEU A 98 -16.37 -33.24 2.07
CA LEU A 98 -17.79 -33.46 1.75
C LEU A 98 -18.57 -34.10 2.91
N ALA A 99 -17.95 -35.06 3.61
CA ALA A 99 -18.60 -35.81 4.68
C ALA A 99 -19.05 -34.91 5.84
N PHE A 100 -18.19 -33.99 6.28
CA PHE A 100 -18.47 -33.17 7.46
C PHE A 100 -19.57 -32.13 7.22
N PRO A 101 -19.58 -31.38 6.09
CA PRO A 101 -20.69 -30.50 5.75
C PRO A 101 -22.01 -31.22 5.47
N LEU A 102 -21.97 -32.42 4.88
CA LEU A 102 -23.17 -33.25 4.70
C LEU A 102 -23.74 -33.72 6.04
N LEU A 103 -22.90 -34.22 6.96
CA LEU A 103 -23.32 -34.58 8.32
C LEU A 103 -23.96 -33.40 9.06
N LYS A 104 -23.35 -32.20 8.96
CA LYS A 104 -23.92 -30.97 9.51
C LYS A 104 -25.32 -30.71 8.95
N LYS A 105 -25.49 -30.84 7.62
CA LYS A 105 -26.79 -30.59 6.97
C LYS A 105 -27.84 -31.64 7.33
N LEU A 106 -27.47 -32.91 7.37
CA LEU A 106 -28.34 -34.03 7.79
C LEU A 106 -28.76 -33.88 9.26
N THR A 107 -27.84 -33.44 10.12
CA THR A 107 -28.14 -33.13 11.52
C THR A 107 -29.15 -31.99 11.65
N GLN A 108 -29.04 -30.94 10.82
CA GLN A 108 -29.96 -29.80 10.82
C GLN A 108 -31.39 -30.15 10.40
N ILE A 109 -31.56 -31.11 9.48
CA ILE A 109 -32.89 -31.58 9.05
C ILE A 109 -33.48 -32.64 9.98
N GLY A 110 -32.70 -33.13 10.96
CA GLY A 110 -33.20 -33.99 12.03
C GLY A 110 -32.86 -35.48 11.89
N ASP A 111 -31.93 -35.88 11.03
CA ASP A 111 -31.47 -37.28 10.95
C ASP A 111 -30.78 -37.69 12.27
N PRO A 112 -31.34 -38.66 13.03
CA PRO A 112 -30.83 -39.03 14.35
C PRO A 112 -29.48 -39.77 14.28
N LEU A 113 -29.24 -40.54 13.22
CA LEU A 113 -27.99 -41.26 13.04
C LEU A 113 -26.89 -40.28 12.66
N ALA A 114 -27.17 -39.37 11.72
CA ALA A 114 -26.24 -38.31 11.34
C ALA A 114 -25.89 -37.44 12.55
N LYS A 115 -26.88 -37.10 13.39
CA LYS A 115 -26.64 -36.34 14.63
C LYS A 115 -25.65 -37.03 15.56
N ARG A 116 -25.79 -38.34 15.79
CA ARG A 116 -24.86 -39.12 16.63
C ARG A 116 -23.46 -39.11 16.04
N VAL A 117 -23.33 -39.53 14.78
CA VAL A 117 -22.03 -39.61 14.09
C VAL A 117 -21.34 -38.26 14.03
N PHE A 118 -22.09 -37.19 13.78
CA PHE A 118 -21.56 -35.83 13.72
C PHE A 118 -20.98 -35.38 15.06
N LYS A 119 -21.65 -35.69 16.18
CA LYS A 119 -21.12 -35.41 17.53
C LYS A 119 -19.81 -36.16 17.80
N ASP A 120 -19.77 -37.46 17.50
CA ASP A 120 -18.57 -38.29 17.69
C ASP A 120 -17.40 -37.76 16.86
N GLU A 121 -17.70 -37.27 15.66
CA GLU A 121 -16.72 -36.77 14.72
C GLU A 121 -16.16 -35.39 15.09
N ILE A 122 -17.00 -34.53 15.68
CA ILE A 122 -16.55 -33.29 16.34
C ILE A 122 -15.64 -33.64 17.52
N ALA A 123 -16.05 -34.59 18.37
CA ALA A 123 -15.29 -35.03 19.53
C ALA A 123 -13.89 -35.53 19.16
N LYS A 124 -13.77 -36.41 18.15
CA LYS A 124 -12.47 -36.88 17.64
C LYS A 124 -11.55 -35.74 17.19
N ARG A 125 -12.09 -34.76 16.47
CA ARG A 125 -11.31 -33.60 15.97
C ARG A 125 -10.83 -32.70 17.10
N VAL A 126 -11.67 -32.45 18.11
CA VAL A 126 -11.24 -31.70 19.31
C VAL A 126 -10.12 -32.45 20.02
N LYS A 127 -10.29 -33.77 20.23
CA LYS A 127 -9.29 -34.62 20.90
C LYS A 127 -7.95 -34.73 20.17
N SER A 128 -7.88 -34.38 18.88
CA SER A 128 -6.59 -34.26 18.17
C SER A 128 -5.66 -33.22 18.80
N GLY A 129 -6.22 -32.23 19.52
CA GLY A 129 -5.46 -31.19 20.20
C GLY A 129 -4.82 -30.15 19.28
N HIS A 130 -4.96 -30.26 17.95
CA HIS A 130 -4.37 -29.32 17.00
C HIS A 130 -5.08 -27.95 17.06
N PRO A 131 -4.37 -26.85 17.38
CA PRO A 131 -5.01 -25.54 17.57
C PRO A 131 -5.82 -25.07 16.36
N SER A 132 -5.29 -25.20 15.14
CA SER A 132 -5.97 -24.78 13.91
C SER A 132 -7.31 -25.51 13.67
N VAL A 133 -7.37 -26.80 14.02
CA VAL A 133 -8.60 -27.60 13.93
C VAL A 133 -9.63 -27.11 14.93
N ILE A 134 -9.20 -26.85 16.17
CA ILE A 134 -10.07 -26.33 17.23
C ILE A 134 -10.60 -24.94 16.86
N GLU A 135 -9.76 -24.06 16.27
CA GLU A 135 -10.22 -22.76 15.74
C GLU A 135 -11.36 -22.94 14.76
N PHE A 136 -11.13 -23.79 13.77
CA PHE A 136 -12.06 -24.00 12.67
C PHE A 136 -13.40 -24.50 13.20
N LEU A 137 -13.38 -25.45 14.14
CA LEU A 137 -14.59 -25.96 14.78
C LEU A 137 -15.37 -24.89 15.53
N LEU A 138 -14.69 -23.97 16.21
CA LEU A 138 -15.31 -22.84 16.93
C LEU A 138 -15.87 -21.80 15.97
N CYS A 139 -15.08 -21.37 14.99
CA CYS A 139 -15.45 -20.36 13.99
C CYS A 139 -16.66 -20.81 13.16
N GLU A 140 -16.65 -22.06 12.69
CA GLU A 140 -17.74 -22.64 11.90
C GLU A 140 -18.90 -23.17 12.73
N ARG A 141 -18.87 -22.94 14.05
CA ARG A 141 -19.94 -23.26 15.00
C ARG A 141 -20.30 -24.74 15.05
N TYR A 142 -19.32 -25.61 14.91
CA TYR A 142 -19.51 -27.06 15.03
C TYR A 142 -19.78 -27.48 16.47
N LEU A 143 -19.18 -26.79 17.46
CA LEU A 143 -19.38 -27.09 18.88
C LEU A 143 -20.79 -26.73 19.39
N ASP A 144 -21.55 -25.88 18.69
CA ASP A 144 -22.93 -25.54 19.05
C ASP A 144 -23.89 -26.76 19.01
N TYR A 145 -23.46 -27.89 18.43
CA TYR A 145 -24.23 -29.14 18.38
C TYR A 145 -24.00 -30.04 19.60
N LEU A 146 -23.04 -29.70 20.45
CA LEU A 146 -22.77 -30.36 21.72
C LEU A 146 -23.44 -29.60 22.87
N ASN A 147 -23.70 -30.30 23.97
CA ASN A 147 -24.07 -29.67 25.23
C ASN A 147 -22.82 -29.27 26.04
N THR A 148 -23.02 -28.52 27.11
CA THR A 148 -21.92 -28.01 27.95
C THR A 148 -21.07 -29.12 28.56
N GLU A 149 -21.69 -30.17 29.11
CA GLU A 149 -20.96 -31.29 29.74
C GLU A 149 -20.10 -32.05 28.72
N GLU A 150 -20.63 -32.24 27.51
CA GLU A 150 -19.89 -32.85 26.39
C GLU A 150 -18.67 -32.00 26.03
N ILE A 151 -18.80 -30.67 25.93
CA ILE A 151 -17.67 -29.78 25.63
C ILE A 151 -16.65 -29.79 26.77
N GLU A 152 -17.09 -29.68 28.03
CA GLU A 152 -16.19 -29.70 29.19
C GLU A 152 -15.34 -30.97 29.22
N THR A 153 -15.97 -32.14 29.04
CA THR A 153 -15.28 -33.44 28.99
C THR A 153 -14.26 -33.49 27.84
N LEU A 154 -14.56 -32.92 26.67
CA LEU A 154 -13.63 -32.92 25.53
C LEU A 154 -12.35 -32.12 25.77
N PHE A 155 -12.44 -31.05 26.55
CA PHE A 155 -11.34 -30.16 26.84
C PHE A 155 -10.64 -30.43 28.19
N GLU A 156 -11.15 -31.37 28.99
CA GLU A 156 -10.49 -31.83 30.23
C GLU A 156 -9.18 -32.56 29.94
N ASP A 157 -9.15 -33.39 28.90
CA ASP A 157 -7.99 -34.21 28.53
C ASP A 157 -6.90 -33.45 27.73
N LEU A 158 -7.12 -32.17 27.42
CA LEU A 158 -6.24 -31.37 26.56
C LEU A 158 -5.43 -30.35 27.35
N ASP A 159 -4.18 -30.13 26.92
CA ASP A 159 -3.36 -29.00 27.37
C ASP A 159 -3.86 -27.68 26.72
N LEU A 160 -4.96 -27.18 27.26
CA LEU A 160 -5.57 -25.92 26.85
C LEU A 160 -4.61 -24.73 26.94
N GLU A 161 -3.67 -24.73 27.87
CA GLU A 161 -2.75 -23.61 28.07
C GLU A 161 -1.78 -23.50 26.88
N SER A 162 -1.17 -24.62 26.48
CA SER A 162 -0.32 -24.67 25.28
C SER A 162 -1.08 -24.33 24.00
N ILE A 163 -2.32 -24.82 23.87
CA ILE A 163 -3.17 -24.55 22.70
C ILE A 163 -3.51 -23.05 22.61
N ILE A 164 -3.90 -22.42 23.73
CA ILE A 164 -4.24 -20.99 23.77
C ILE A 164 -3.00 -20.13 23.49
N ARG A 165 -1.81 -20.51 23.98
CA ARG A 165 -0.58 -19.78 23.67
C ARG A 165 -0.27 -19.79 22.18
N GLN A 166 -0.45 -20.93 21.51
CA GLN A 166 -0.24 -21.04 20.06
C GLN A 166 -1.28 -20.24 19.28
N MET A 167 -2.53 -20.21 19.76
CA MET A 167 -3.62 -19.61 19.02
C MET A 167 -4.71 -19.06 19.97
N PRO A 168 -4.52 -17.81 20.45
CA PRO A 168 -5.34 -17.22 21.50
C PRO A 168 -6.85 -17.14 21.18
N GLY A 169 -7.20 -17.04 19.89
CA GLY A 169 -8.60 -16.94 19.44
C GLY A 169 -9.51 -18.06 19.95
N ILE A 170 -8.98 -19.25 20.24
CA ILE A 170 -9.72 -20.38 20.84
C ILE A 170 -10.39 -19.98 22.16
N LEU A 171 -9.70 -19.20 23.00
CA LEU A 171 -10.21 -18.80 24.30
C LEU A 171 -11.51 -17.99 24.15
N ILE A 172 -11.55 -17.06 23.20
CA ILE A 172 -12.75 -16.26 22.90
C ILE A 172 -13.80 -17.12 22.20
N GLY A 173 -13.40 -17.97 21.25
CA GLY A 173 -14.32 -18.87 20.57
C GLY A 173 -15.09 -19.75 21.56
N LEU A 174 -14.39 -20.34 22.53
CA LEU A 174 -14.99 -21.14 23.60
C LEU A 174 -15.96 -20.30 24.43
N HIS A 175 -15.55 -19.10 24.82
CA HIS A 175 -16.42 -18.17 25.56
C HIS A 175 -17.73 -17.89 24.82
N ILE A 176 -17.66 -17.55 23.53
CA ILE A 176 -18.85 -17.31 22.69
C ILE A 176 -19.71 -18.58 22.59
N CYS A 177 -19.09 -19.76 22.44
CA CYS A 177 -19.80 -21.02 22.38
C CYS A 177 -20.60 -21.29 23.66
N TYR A 178 -19.97 -21.18 24.84
CA TYR A 178 -20.64 -21.35 26.13
C TYR A 178 -21.75 -20.32 26.37
N ALA A 179 -21.54 -19.07 25.98
CA ALA A 179 -22.57 -18.03 26.08
C ALA A 179 -23.81 -18.38 25.24
N ARG A 180 -23.63 -18.92 24.03
CA ARG A 180 -24.73 -19.37 23.17
C ARG A 180 -25.50 -20.56 23.74
N LEU A 181 -24.82 -21.47 24.44
CA LEU A 181 -25.43 -22.63 25.08
C LEU A 181 -26.21 -22.29 26.38
N GLY A 182 -26.25 -21.01 26.78
CA GLY A 182 -27.01 -20.55 27.94
C GLY A 182 -26.32 -20.82 29.28
N THR A 183 -25.06 -21.26 29.28
CA THR A 183 -24.28 -21.47 30.49
C THR A 183 -23.57 -20.19 30.91
N VAL A 184 -24.26 -19.38 31.72
CA VAL A 184 -23.73 -18.13 32.32
C VAL A 184 -22.59 -18.42 33.30
N ARG A 185 -22.49 -19.66 33.81
CA ARG A 185 -21.33 -20.15 34.55
C ARG A 185 -20.23 -20.59 33.59
N ILE A 186 -19.70 -19.66 32.82
CA ILE A 186 -18.30 -19.80 32.43
C ILE A 186 -17.56 -20.08 33.73
N ASN A 187 -16.69 -21.08 33.73
CA ASN A 187 -15.72 -21.25 34.81
C ASN A 187 -14.87 -19.96 34.79
N LYS A 188 -15.38 -18.93 35.47
CA LYS A 188 -14.91 -17.55 35.51
C LYS A 188 -13.42 -17.54 35.85
N ASN A 189 -13.03 -18.53 36.65
CA ASN A 189 -11.67 -18.88 36.95
C ASN A 189 -10.92 -19.30 35.69
N ARG A 190 -11.32 -20.26 34.85
CA ARG A 190 -10.53 -20.70 33.68
C ARG A 190 -10.33 -19.61 32.61
N PHE A 191 -11.37 -18.85 32.23
CA PHE A 191 -11.23 -17.76 31.22
C PHE A 191 -10.39 -16.59 31.74
N LEU A 192 -10.65 -16.15 32.98
CA LEU A 192 -9.82 -15.12 33.59
C LEU A 192 -8.46 -15.66 33.99
N PHE A 193 -8.28 -16.93 34.37
CA PHE A 193 -6.98 -17.55 34.72
C PHE A 193 -6.07 -17.67 33.51
N SER A 194 -6.62 -17.99 32.33
CA SER A 194 -5.87 -17.95 31.07
C SER A 194 -5.46 -16.53 30.64
N LEU A 195 -6.14 -15.49 31.14
CA LEU A 195 -5.80 -14.07 30.89
C LEU A 195 -5.09 -13.40 32.07
N ASN A 196 -5.21 -13.97 33.27
CA ASN A 196 -4.67 -13.48 34.51
C ASN A 196 -3.23 -13.99 34.61
N HIS A 197 -2.36 -13.22 33.97
CA HIS A 197 -0.98 -12.90 34.34
C HIS A 197 0.12 -13.36 33.35
N TYR A 198 0.89 -12.34 32.94
CA TYR A 198 2.23 -12.34 32.35
C TYR A 198 2.41 -12.66 30.86
N ASP A 199 1.39 -13.11 30.12
CA ASP A 199 1.55 -13.30 28.67
C ASP A 199 0.98 -12.12 27.87
N TYR A 200 1.69 -10.99 27.92
CA TYR A 200 1.36 -9.81 27.12
C TYR A 200 1.17 -10.12 25.62
N PRO A 201 2.00 -10.97 24.97
CA PRO A 201 1.78 -11.40 23.60
C PRO A 201 0.39 -12.00 23.34
N VAL A 202 -0.09 -12.89 24.23
CA VAL A 202 -1.42 -13.49 24.12
C VAL A 202 -2.51 -12.43 24.23
N ILE A 203 -2.41 -11.53 25.22
CA ILE A 203 -3.39 -10.46 25.45
C ILE A 203 -3.41 -9.46 24.29
N LYS A 204 -2.24 -9.06 23.79
CA LYS A 204 -2.09 -8.15 22.63
C LYS A 204 -2.77 -8.75 21.41
N ASN A 205 -2.46 -10.00 21.07
CA ASN A 205 -3.06 -10.71 19.95
C ASN A 205 -4.59 -10.79 20.06
N LEU A 206 -5.10 -11.02 21.28
CA LEU A 206 -6.55 -11.03 21.52
C LEU A 206 -7.18 -9.67 21.28
N ILE A 207 -6.60 -8.59 21.84
CA ILE A 207 -7.11 -7.21 21.68
C ILE A 207 -7.12 -6.79 20.21
N GLU A 208 -6.03 -7.07 19.49
CA GLU A 208 -5.87 -6.72 18.08
C GLU A 208 -6.77 -7.56 17.15
N SER A 209 -7.09 -8.79 17.53
CA SER A 209 -7.99 -9.65 16.77
C SER A 209 -9.42 -9.09 16.64
N ASN A 210 -10.19 -9.67 15.71
CA ASN A 210 -11.62 -9.40 15.61
C ASN A 210 -12.47 -10.20 16.60
N TYR A 211 -11.88 -11.14 17.35
CA TYR A 211 -12.61 -12.04 18.24
C TYR A 211 -13.29 -11.29 19.39
N ILE A 212 -12.63 -10.29 19.98
CA ILE A 212 -13.19 -9.51 21.09
C ILE A 212 -14.46 -8.72 20.67
N ARG A 213 -14.62 -8.39 19.38
CA ARG A 213 -15.82 -7.69 18.88
C ARG A 213 -17.09 -8.53 18.96
N ALA A 214 -16.96 -9.86 19.06
CA ALA A 214 -18.11 -10.75 19.18
C ALA A 214 -18.65 -10.84 20.63
N LEU A 215 -17.93 -10.30 21.61
CA LEU A 215 -18.39 -10.21 23.00
C LEU A 215 -19.42 -9.08 23.16
N ASN A 216 -20.44 -9.30 23.99
CA ASN A 216 -21.39 -8.24 24.34
C ASN A 216 -20.76 -7.25 25.33
N ARG A 217 -21.46 -6.15 25.62
CA ARG A 217 -20.95 -5.07 26.47
C ARG A 217 -20.70 -5.51 27.92
N ASP A 218 -21.52 -6.40 28.46
CA ASP A 218 -21.37 -6.87 29.85
C ASP A 218 -20.14 -7.77 29.98
N ASP A 219 -19.88 -8.62 28.98
CA ASP A 219 -18.71 -9.49 28.95
C ASP A 219 -17.42 -8.69 28.75
N LEU A 220 -17.44 -7.68 27.89
CA LEU A 220 -16.33 -6.72 27.75
C LEU A 220 -16.05 -5.97 29.05
N ASN A 221 -17.10 -5.46 29.71
CA ASN A 221 -16.96 -4.76 30.98
C ASN A 221 -16.31 -5.67 32.03
N ARG A 222 -16.83 -6.89 32.20
CA ARG A 222 -16.29 -7.87 33.16
C ARG A 222 -14.85 -8.28 32.85
N LEU A 223 -14.51 -8.41 31.56
CA LEU A 223 -13.17 -8.78 31.13
C LEU A 223 -12.13 -7.72 31.53
N PHE A 224 -12.50 -6.45 31.41
CA PHE A 224 -11.60 -5.33 31.58
C PHE A 224 -11.76 -4.58 32.92
N GLU A 225 -12.70 -4.98 33.78
CA GLU A 225 -13.02 -4.31 35.07
C GLU A 225 -11.82 -4.22 36.02
N ASN A 226 -10.98 -5.27 36.07
CA ASN A 226 -9.79 -5.35 36.93
C ASN A 226 -8.50 -5.60 36.13
N PHE A 227 -8.48 -5.18 34.87
CA PHE A 227 -7.34 -5.43 33.98
C PHE A 227 -6.16 -4.52 34.33
N ASP A 228 -4.96 -5.08 34.49
CA ASP A 228 -3.71 -4.31 34.69
C ASP A 228 -3.25 -3.69 33.36
N TYR A 229 -3.79 -2.51 33.04
CA TYR A 229 -3.35 -1.73 31.88
C TYR A 229 -1.87 -1.32 31.96
N GLY A 230 -1.26 -1.31 33.15
CA GLY A 230 0.15 -1.03 33.35
C GLY A 230 1.05 -2.12 32.75
N LEU A 231 0.57 -3.38 32.68
CA LEU A 231 1.30 -4.47 32.03
C LEU A 231 1.57 -4.15 30.55
N ILE A 232 0.60 -3.59 29.84
CA ILE A 232 0.74 -3.22 28.42
C ILE A 232 1.91 -2.25 28.23
N LEU A 233 2.00 -1.24 29.08
CA LEU A 233 3.01 -0.18 28.96
C LEU A 233 4.41 -0.65 29.42
N ARG A 234 4.49 -1.63 30.33
CA ARG A 234 5.76 -2.24 30.75
C ARG A 234 6.37 -3.10 29.64
N GLU A 235 5.53 -3.83 28.90
CA GLU A 235 5.96 -4.80 27.88
C GLU A 235 6.07 -4.17 26.48
N ASP A 236 5.25 -3.17 26.17
CA ASP A 236 5.26 -2.44 24.90
C ASP A 236 5.08 -0.93 25.13
N PRO A 237 6.20 -0.18 25.24
CA PRO A 237 6.18 1.27 25.41
C PRO A 237 5.52 2.04 24.25
N TYR A 238 5.30 1.40 23.10
CA TYR A 238 4.73 2.02 21.90
C TYR A 238 3.30 1.52 21.56
N CYS A 239 2.60 0.98 22.55
CA CYS A 239 1.29 0.31 22.46
C CYS A 239 0.06 1.18 22.13
N HIS A 240 0.19 2.36 21.52
CA HIS A 240 -0.93 3.24 21.20
C HIS A 240 -2.01 2.51 20.37
N GLN A 241 -1.63 1.57 19.52
CA GLN A 241 -2.59 0.77 18.74
C GLN A 241 -3.47 -0.13 19.63
N VAL A 242 -2.90 -0.72 20.68
CA VAL A 242 -3.61 -1.55 21.65
C VAL A 242 -4.58 -0.70 22.45
N PHE A 243 -4.14 0.46 22.96
CA PHE A 243 -5.03 1.38 23.67
C PHE A 243 -6.12 1.98 22.78
N ASN A 244 -5.81 2.31 21.52
CA ASN A 244 -6.82 2.73 20.55
C ASN A 244 -7.93 1.69 20.43
N ARG A 245 -7.53 0.41 20.30
CA ARG A 245 -8.46 -0.71 20.21
C ARG A 245 -9.28 -0.88 21.47
N LEU A 246 -8.68 -0.80 22.66
CA LEU A 246 -9.38 -0.85 23.95
C LEU A 246 -10.41 0.29 24.10
N ILE A 247 -10.06 1.50 23.68
CA ILE A 247 -10.95 2.67 23.70
C ILE A 247 -12.12 2.47 22.73
N LEU A 248 -11.87 1.97 21.52
CA LEU A 248 -12.93 1.63 20.56
C LEU A 248 -13.87 0.53 21.08
N LEU A 249 -13.33 -0.44 21.82
CA LEU A 249 -14.10 -1.49 22.49
C LEU A 249 -14.85 -0.98 23.73
N LYS A 250 -14.60 0.26 24.16
CA LYS A 250 -15.14 0.87 25.40
C LYS A 250 -14.77 0.09 26.66
N ALA A 251 -13.55 -0.44 26.70
CA ALA A 251 -13.01 -1.10 27.89
C ALA A 251 -13.06 -0.14 29.11
N PRO A 252 -13.58 -0.56 30.28
CA PRO A 252 -13.64 0.27 31.48
C PRO A 252 -12.28 0.84 31.87
N ASN A 253 -12.24 2.13 32.19
CA ASN A 253 -11.06 2.87 32.65
C ASN A 253 -9.88 2.95 31.66
N ALA A 254 -9.88 2.24 30.52
CA ALA A 254 -8.74 2.23 29.58
C ALA A 254 -8.37 3.64 29.08
N LYS A 255 -9.37 4.46 28.68
CA LYS A 255 -9.14 5.84 28.22
C LYS A 255 -8.53 6.69 29.34
N ASN A 256 -9.09 6.63 30.54
CA ASN A 256 -8.66 7.44 31.69
C ASN A 256 -7.26 7.03 32.15
N PHE A 257 -7.00 5.72 32.25
CA PHE A 257 -5.68 5.19 32.60
C PHE A 257 -4.61 5.64 31.60
N TYR A 258 -4.88 5.48 30.29
CA TYR A 258 -3.93 5.90 29.25
C TYR A 258 -3.66 7.40 29.30
N ARG A 259 -4.71 8.20 29.46
CA ARG A 259 -4.62 9.65 29.67
C ARG A 259 -3.74 9.97 30.87
N ASP A 260 -4.06 9.43 32.04
CA ASP A 260 -3.35 9.74 33.29
C ASP A 260 -1.87 9.34 33.19
N TRP A 261 -1.57 8.19 32.57
CA TRP A 261 -0.20 7.77 32.30
C TRP A 261 0.57 8.77 31.42
N ILE A 262 -0.03 9.24 30.31
CA ILE A 262 0.61 10.27 29.47
C ILE A 262 0.86 11.54 30.28
N PHE A 263 -0.12 12.00 31.06
CA PHE A 263 0.05 13.20 31.90
C PHE A 263 1.14 13.02 32.95
N GLU A 264 1.31 11.84 33.55
CA GLU A 264 2.42 11.56 34.44
C GLU A 264 3.78 11.68 33.73
N LYS A 265 3.88 11.19 32.49
CA LYS A 265 5.11 11.33 31.69
C LYS A 265 5.44 12.78 31.38
N PHE A 266 4.46 13.59 31.01
CA PHE A 266 4.68 15.02 30.78
C PHE A 266 5.04 15.77 32.08
N LYS A 267 4.38 15.44 33.19
CA LYS A 267 4.69 16.04 34.50
C LYS A 267 6.08 15.70 35.03
N SER A 268 6.68 14.59 34.59
CA SER A 268 8.05 14.24 34.95
C SER A 268 9.08 15.26 34.47
N GLY A 269 8.73 16.07 33.44
CA GLY A 269 9.64 17.04 32.83
C GLY A 269 10.77 16.41 32.00
N ASN A 270 10.72 15.10 31.75
CA ASN A 270 11.72 14.44 30.90
C ASN A 270 11.44 14.75 29.42
N ASN A 271 12.10 15.78 28.90
CA ASN A 271 11.89 16.25 27.53
C ASN A 271 12.17 15.17 26.46
N SER A 272 13.14 14.28 26.68
CA SER A 272 13.43 13.17 25.74
C SER A 272 12.30 12.15 25.68
N GLU A 273 11.69 11.84 26.82
CA GLU A 273 10.53 10.96 26.89
C GLU A 273 9.30 11.60 26.24
N ILE A 274 9.05 12.90 26.49
CA ILE A 274 7.97 13.67 25.85
C ILE A 274 8.11 13.64 24.32
N VAL A 275 9.32 13.91 23.81
CA VAL A 275 9.64 13.84 22.38
C VAL A 275 9.32 12.45 21.80
N SER A 276 9.74 11.40 22.49
CA SER A 276 9.46 10.01 22.08
C SER A 276 7.95 9.74 22.00
N LEU A 277 7.18 10.18 23.00
CA LEU A 277 5.72 9.99 23.02
C LEU A 277 5.02 10.72 21.86
N ILE A 278 5.48 11.92 21.49
CA ILE A 278 4.92 12.69 20.37
C ILE A 278 5.21 11.98 19.05
N ILE A 279 6.47 11.59 18.79
CA ILE A 279 6.89 10.94 17.53
C ILE A 279 6.16 9.62 17.32
N HIS A 280 6.02 8.81 18.37
CA HIS A 280 5.37 7.51 18.27
C HIS A 280 3.84 7.57 18.37
N GLY A 281 3.27 8.78 18.28
CA GLY A 281 1.84 8.99 18.16
C GLY A 281 1.02 8.71 19.42
N GLN A 282 1.65 8.63 20.60
CA GLN A 282 0.97 8.23 21.84
C GLN A 282 -0.09 9.25 22.27
N ILE A 283 0.13 10.54 22.01
CA ILE A 283 -0.83 11.58 22.39
C ILE A 283 -2.03 11.70 21.41
N HIS A 284 -2.07 10.92 20.31
CA HIS A 284 -3.12 11.03 19.29
C HIS A 284 -4.51 10.67 19.80
N LEU A 285 -4.59 9.74 20.76
CA LEU A 285 -5.84 9.22 21.31
C LEU A 285 -6.49 10.15 22.35
N LEU A 286 -5.76 11.16 22.80
CA LEU A 286 -6.27 12.15 23.73
C LEU A 286 -7.27 13.07 23.03
N ASP A 287 -8.23 13.57 23.80
CA ASP A 287 -9.13 14.58 23.28
C ASP A 287 -8.43 15.94 23.14
N ARG A 288 -9.14 16.89 22.52
CA ARG A 288 -8.58 18.19 22.18
C ARG A 288 -8.19 18.99 23.42
N GLU A 289 -8.99 18.91 24.49
CA GLU A 289 -8.75 19.66 25.72
C GLU A 289 -7.51 19.14 26.44
N ASP A 290 -7.37 17.82 26.55
CA ASP A 290 -6.17 17.18 27.11
C ASP A 290 -4.91 17.56 26.31
N LYS A 291 -4.98 17.52 24.98
CA LYS A 291 -3.85 17.90 24.11
C LYS A 291 -3.40 19.34 24.35
N LEU A 292 -4.35 20.28 24.49
CA LEU A 292 -4.04 21.67 24.77
C LEU A 292 -3.26 21.82 26.08
N MET A 293 -3.69 21.13 27.15
CA MET A 293 -2.97 21.13 28.42
C MET A 293 -1.55 20.55 28.29
N LEU A 294 -1.38 19.49 27.50
CA LEU A 294 -0.05 18.90 27.27
C LEU A 294 0.86 19.81 26.45
N PHE A 295 0.33 20.54 25.47
CA PHE A 295 1.14 21.47 24.66
C PHE A 295 1.75 22.60 25.50
N ASP A 296 1.09 23.02 26.58
CA ASP A 296 1.62 24.00 27.53
C ASP A 296 2.74 23.44 28.42
N MET A 297 2.86 22.10 28.51
CA MET A 297 3.92 21.41 29.26
C MET A 297 5.17 21.13 28.41
N ILE A 298 5.13 21.41 27.11
CA ILE A 298 6.25 21.12 26.20
C ILE A 298 7.31 22.22 26.31
N ASP A 299 8.55 21.80 26.55
CA ASP A 299 9.72 22.66 26.37
C ASP A 299 10.08 22.76 24.88
N TYR A 300 9.55 23.80 24.23
CA TYR A 300 9.81 24.03 22.81
C TYR A 300 11.27 24.36 22.52
N ASN A 301 12.02 24.96 23.47
CA ASN A 301 13.44 25.24 23.26
C ASN A 301 14.22 23.93 23.13
N TYR A 302 13.91 22.95 23.98
CA TYR A 302 14.49 21.61 23.87
C TYR A 302 14.12 20.93 22.54
N ILE A 303 12.86 21.02 22.10
CA ILE A 303 12.45 20.46 20.80
C ILE A 303 13.26 21.08 19.65
N MET A 304 13.52 22.39 19.70
CA MET A 304 14.25 23.12 18.67
C MET A 304 15.71 22.67 18.52
N GLU A 305 16.32 22.20 19.61
CA GLU A 305 17.69 21.67 19.63
C GLU A 305 17.77 20.17 19.29
N HIS A 306 16.62 19.49 19.16
CA HIS A 306 16.56 18.05 18.91
C HIS A 306 16.78 17.73 17.42
N LYS A 307 17.50 16.65 17.11
CA LYS A 307 17.79 16.26 15.71
C LYS A 307 16.54 15.99 14.86
N GLU A 308 15.47 15.45 15.46
CA GLU A 308 14.16 15.25 14.82
C GLU A 308 13.18 16.43 14.97
N ALA A 309 13.65 17.65 15.29
CA ALA A 309 12.80 18.82 15.51
C ALA A 309 11.76 19.03 14.40
N LEU A 310 12.15 18.91 13.13
CA LEU A 310 11.24 19.10 12.00
C LEU A 310 10.10 18.07 11.99
N THR A 311 10.42 16.81 12.28
CA THR A 311 9.44 15.74 12.41
C THR A 311 8.51 15.98 13.60
N LEU A 312 9.05 16.41 14.74
CA LEU A 312 8.28 16.75 15.94
C LEU A 312 7.27 17.86 15.68
N PHE A 313 7.71 18.94 15.05
CA PHE A 313 6.83 20.06 14.71
C PHE A 313 5.73 19.67 13.72
N LYS A 314 6.00 18.78 12.76
CA LYS A 314 4.97 18.24 11.86
C LYS A 314 3.91 17.47 12.63
N HIS A 315 4.30 16.65 13.62
CA HIS A 315 3.36 15.93 14.49
C HIS A 315 2.54 16.90 15.34
N LEU A 316 3.18 17.90 15.97
CA LEU A 316 2.48 18.91 16.77
C LEU A 316 1.48 19.72 15.94
N LYS A 317 1.84 20.07 14.70
CA LYS A 317 0.95 20.74 13.75
C LYS A 317 -0.26 19.87 13.39
N TYR A 318 -0.02 18.59 13.08
CA TYR A 318 -1.09 17.63 12.82
C TYR A 318 -2.04 17.47 14.02
N LEU A 319 -1.48 17.50 15.23
CA LEU A 319 -2.24 17.41 16.47
C LEU A 319 -2.95 18.71 16.88
N GLY A 320 -2.71 19.80 16.14
CA GLY A 320 -3.36 21.09 16.34
C GLY A 320 -2.77 21.93 17.48
N ALA A 321 -1.45 21.82 17.73
CA ALA A 321 -0.83 22.64 18.77
C ALA A 321 -0.90 24.14 18.42
N PRO A 322 -1.23 25.00 19.39
CA PRO A 322 -1.39 26.44 19.16
C PRO A 322 -0.02 27.10 18.94
N ASN A 323 -0.02 28.25 18.28
CA ASN A 323 1.14 29.15 18.15
C ASN A 323 2.42 28.55 17.54
N LEU A 324 2.34 27.36 16.92
CA LEU A 324 3.49 26.73 16.26
C LEU A 324 4.03 27.52 15.07
N LYS A 325 3.30 28.51 14.56
CA LYS A 325 3.70 29.20 13.33
C LYS A 325 5.05 29.91 13.48
N GLU A 326 5.22 30.70 14.53
CA GLU A 326 6.47 31.42 14.79
C GLU A 326 7.60 30.46 15.20
N LEU A 327 7.28 29.45 16.02
CA LEU A 327 8.26 28.44 16.41
C LEU A 327 8.74 27.58 15.23
N TYR A 328 7.84 27.22 14.30
CA TYR A 328 8.16 26.45 13.10
C TYR A 328 8.99 27.28 12.12
N LYS A 329 8.67 28.57 12.02
CA LYS A 329 9.45 29.56 11.30
C LYS A 329 10.89 29.64 11.86
N ASP A 330 11.04 29.83 13.17
CA ASP A 330 12.34 29.87 13.86
C ASP A 330 13.11 28.56 13.74
N LEU A 331 12.39 27.42 13.71
CA LEU A 331 12.99 26.12 13.51
C LEU A 331 13.67 26.07 12.15
N ILE A 332 12.91 26.32 11.07
CA ILE A 332 13.45 26.30 9.70
C ILE A 332 14.66 27.25 9.60
N ALA A 333 14.59 28.43 10.22
CA ALA A 333 15.70 29.38 10.29
C ALA A 333 16.96 28.82 10.97
N ASN A 334 16.83 28.12 12.09
CA ASN A 334 17.96 27.48 12.78
C ASN A 334 18.54 26.33 11.96
N LEU A 335 17.67 25.50 11.41
CA LEU A 335 18.06 24.33 10.64
C LEU A 335 18.84 24.67 9.38
N ILE A 336 18.51 25.79 8.71
CA ILE A 336 19.29 26.33 7.58
C ILE A 336 20.75 26.62 7.99
N LYS A 337 21.02 26.99 9.25
CA LYS A 337 22.34 27.43 9.72
C LYS A 337 23.25 26.32 10.23
N THR A 338 22.70 25.17 10.63
CA THR A 338 23.42 24.17 11.44
C THR A 338 23.78 22.87 10.69
N ASP A 339 23.47 22.80 9.40
CA ASP A 339 23.63 21.63 8.51
C ASP A 339 22.44 20.63 8.59
N PHE A 340 21.85 20.28 7.44
CA PHE A 340 20.48 19.77 7.37
C PHE A 340 20.17 18.77 6.25
N ASP A 341 19.05 18.03 6.39
CA ASP A 341 18.40 17.32 5.29
C ASP A 341 17.77 18.33 4.30
N PHE A 342 18.56 18.72 3.30
CA PHE A 342 18.19 19.76 2.33
C PHE A 342 16.85 19.50 1.65
N TYR A 343 16.52 18.23 1.32
CA TYR A 343 15.26 17.90 0.65
C TYR A 343 14.06 18.30 1.50
N GLU A 344 14.12 18.05 2.81
CA GLU A 344 12.98 18.29 3.70
C GLU A 344 12.75 19.80 3.88
N ILE A 345 13.80 20.58 4.11
CA ILE A 345 13.71 22.05 4.19
C ILE A 345 13.25 22.65 2.86
N ALA A 346 13.86 22.24 1.74
CA ALA A 346 13.58 22.82 0.43
C ALA A 346 12.10 22.67 0.05
N ASN A 347 11.49 21.54 0.42
CA ASN A 347 10.06 21.30 0.25
C ASN A 347 9.20 22.24 1.11
N GLU A 348 9.53 22.42 2.39
CA GLU A 348 8.78 23.31 3.29
C GLU A 348 8.90 24.79 2.87
N ILE A 349 10.08 25.22 2.42
CA ILE A 349 10.29 26.55 1.84
C ILE A 349 9.45 26.74 0.59
N THR A 350 9.50 25.78 -0.34
CA THR A 350 8.71 25.83 -1.58
C THR A 350 7.20 25.96 -1.31
N ARG A 351 6.71 25.36 -0.21
CA ARG A 351 5.31 25.47 0.26
C ARG A 351 4.97 26.82 0.91
N GLY A 352 5.94 27.69 1.14
CA GLY A 352 5.73 29.06 1.63
C GLY A 352 5.89 29.26 3.13
N VAL A 353 6.66 28.40 3.82
CA VAL A 353 6.89 28.58 5.27
C VAL A 353 7.54 29.92 5.63
N LEU A 354 8.30 30.52 4.70
CA LEU A 354 9.01 31.77 4.90
C LEU A 354 8.30 33.02 4.33
N ASP A 355 7.09 32.89 3.80
CA ASP A 355 6.42 33.97 3.04
C ASP A 355 6.11 35.24 3.85
N GLU A 356 6.14 35.14 5.18
CA GLU A 356 5.85 36.23 6.11
C GLU A 356 7.10 36.83 6.76
N TYR A 357 8.30 36.33 6.44
CA TYR A 357 9.54 36.92 6.94
C TYR A 357 9.89 38.22 6.21
N SER A 358 10.59 39.12 6.90
CA SER A 358 11.20 40.28 6.25
C SER A 358 12.30 39.82 5.28
N ILE A 359 12.51 40.57 4.20
CA ILE A 359 13.55 40.24 3.22
C ILE A 359 14.92 40.24 3.90
N GLU A 360 15.15 41.14 4.87
CA GLU A 360 16.38 41.23 5.65
C GLU A 360 16.66 39.93 6.43
N ASP A 361 15.63 39.38 7.09
CA ASP A 361 15.76 38.15 7.88
C ASP A 361 16.02 36.96 6.97
N ILE A 362 15.25 36.79 5.89
CA ILE A 362 15.48 35.70 4.92
C ILE A 362 16.89 35.81 4.34
N THR A 363 17.32 37.01 3.95
CA THR A 363 18.69 37.22 3.42
C THR A 363 19.77 36.82 4.44
N ALA A 364 19.53 37.05 5.74
CA ALA A 364 20.44 36.60 6.79
C ALA A 364 20.46 35.07 6.98
N LEU A 365 19.34 34.38 6.73
CA LEU A 365 19.26 32.91 6.82
C LEU A 365 20.03 32.23 5.69
N PHE A 366 19.91 32.73 4.46
CA PHE A 366 20.56 32.15 3.28
C PHE A 366 21.95 32.75 3.00
N ARG A 367 22.49 33.50 3.95
CA ARG A 367 23.85 34.03 3.88
C ARG A 367 24.84 32.86 3.93
N ASP A 368 25.84 32.90 3.05
CA ASP A 368 26.91 31.90 2.96
C ASP A 368 26.47 30.49 2.50
N ILE A 369 25.26 30.35 1.95
CA ILE A 369 24.82 29.08 1.35
C ILE A 369 25.59 28.79 0.07
N ASP A 370 26.06 27.54 -0.04
CA ASP A 370 26.66 27.00 -1.25
C ASP A 370 25.59 26.55 -2.25
N TYR A 371 25.07 27.51 -3.02
CA TYR A 371 24.11 27.24 -4.09
C TYR A 371 24.66 26.29 -5.17
N GLU A 372 25.99 26.22 -5.29
CA GLU A 372 26.66 25.38 -6.27
C GLU A 372 26.62 23.91 -5.88
N HIS A 373 26.91 23.60 -4.62
CA HIS A 373 26.71 22.28 -4.05
C HIS A 373 25.23 21.86 -4.13
N ILE A 374 24.31 22.76 -3.78
CA ILE A 374 22.86 22.51 -3.88
C ILE A 374 22.48 22.09 -5.32
N ALA A 375 22.97 22.80 -6.32
CA ALA A 375 22.69 22.50 -7.71
C ALA A 375 23.43 21.27 -8.27
N GLU A 376 24.47 20.79 -7.59
CA GLU A 376 25.18 19.55 -7.94
C GLU A 376 24.49 18.32 -7.36
N GLU A 377 24.15 18.35 -6.07
CA GLU A 377 23.63 17.18 -5.35
C GLU A 377 22.10 17.03 -5.47
N TYR A 378 21.36 18.13 -5.68
CA TYR A 378 19.89 18.17 -5.55
C TYR A 378 19.18 18.69 -6.81
N LEU A 379 19.56 18.18 -7.98
CA LEU A 379 19.12 18.65 -9.32
C LEU A 379 17.60 18.67 -9.55
N ASP A 380 16.85 17.77 -8.92
CA ASP A 380 15.40 17.61 -9.07
C ASP A 380 14.57 18.67 -8.32
N ILE A 381 15.07 19.12 -7.17
CA ILE A 381 14.38 20.09 -6.29
C ILE A 381 14.99 21.50 -6.34
N ALA A 382 16.28 21.62 -6.67
CA ALA A 382 17.01 22.90 -6.71
C ALA A 382 16.31 23.98 -7.56
N PRO A 383 15.72 23.71 -8.75
CA PRO A 383 15.05 24.74 -9.53
C PRO A 383 13.84 25.36 -8.79
N LYS A 384 12.98 24.53 -8.19
CA LYS A 384 11.78 24.99 -7.47
C LYS A 384 12.15 25.77 -6.22
N PHE A 385 13.17 25.28 -5.51
CA PHE A 385 13.70 25.92 -4.32
C PHE A 385 14.26 27.32 -4.64
N LEU A 386 15.13 27.43 -5.65
CA LEU A 386 15.72 28.71 -6.07
C LEU A 386 14.65 29.69 -6.56
N GLU A 387 13.66 29.24 -7.33
CA GLU A 387 12.53 30.08 -7.74
C GLU A 387 11.75 30.66 -6.55
N LYS A 388 11.57 29.86 -5.50
CA LYS A 388 10.91 30.33 -4.30
C LYS A 388 11.74 31.41 -3.59
N LEU A 389 13.05 31.20 -3.43
CA LEU A 389 13.94 32.21 -2.85
C LEU A 389 13.96 33.51 -3.66
N ILE A 390 13.92 33.41 -5.00
CA ILE A 390 13.82 34.58 -5.89
C ILE A 390 12.51 35.34 -5.64
N LYS A 391 11.38 34.63 -5.49
CA LYS A 391 10.08 35.25 -5.17
C LYS A 391 10.07 35.92 -3.79
N LEU A 392 10.84 35.38 -2.85
CA LEU A 392 11.07 35.95 -1.52
C LEU A 392 12.06 37.13 -1.52
N GLY A 393 12.66 37.46 -2.67
CA GLY A 393 13.52 38.64 -2.83
C GLY A 393 15.02 38.39 -2.63
N ILE A 394 15.47 37.13 -2.53
CA ILE A 394 16.88 36.80 -2.32
C ILE A 394 17.68 37.02 -3.61
N GLN A 395 18.57 38.00 -3.58
CA GLN A 395 19.29 38.46 -4.77
C GLN A 395 20.44 37.52 -5.16
N GLU A 396 21.11 36.89 -4.19
CA GLU A 396 22.17 35.91 -4.42
C GLU A 396 21.63 34.64 -5.11
N ALA A 397 20.48 34.14 -4.65
CA ALA A 397 19.78 33.02 -5.27
C ALA A 397 19.39 33.33 -6.72
N LYS A 398 18.95 34.58 -6.98
CA LYS A 398 18.64 35.08 -8.32
C LYS A 398 19.86 35.12 -9.23
N GLU A 399 20.98 35.65 -8.74
CA GLU A 399 22.24 35.71 -9.48
C GLU A 399 22.80 34.32 -9.80
N PHE A 400 22.70 33.39 -8.84
CA PHE A 400 23.13 32.01 -9.04
C PHE A 400 22.23 31.23 -10.00
N TYR A 401 20.90 31.36 -9.88
CA TYR A 401 19.94 30.74 -10.80
C TYR A 401 20.13 31.25 -12.24
N GLU A 402 20.50 32.53 -12.37
CA GLU A 402 20.89 33.14 -13.64
C GLU A 402 22.37 32.92 -13.99
N SER A 403 23.09 32.02 -13.31
CA SER A 403 24.51 31.77 -13.61
C SER A 403 24.69 30.72 -14.71
N GLU A 404 25.74 30.88 -15.51
CA GLU A 404 26.12 29.91 -16.55
C GLU A 404 26.34 28.51 -15.97
N LYS A 405 26.89 28.44 -14.76
CA LYS A 405 27.23 27.19 -14.10
C LYS A 405 26.00 26.38 -13.73
N PHE A 406 24.98 27.04 -13.18
CA PHE A 406 23.69 26.41 -12.89
C PHE A 406 23.00 25.92 -14.17
N LEU A 407 22.93 26.77 -15.20
CA LEU A 407 22.30 26.40 -16.47
C LEU A 407 22.98 25.21 -17.14
N LYS A 408 24.32 25.14 -17.12
CA LYS A 408 25.05 23.98 -17.65
C LYS A 408 24.71 22.69 -16.92
N LYS A 409 24.55 22.72 -15.59
CA LYS A 409 24.21 21.52 -14.79
C LYS A 409 22.83 20.96 -15.15
N ILE A 410 21.81 21.82 -15.26
CA ILE A 410 20.46 21.40 -15.68
C ILE A 410 20.48 20.83 -17.11
N LEU A 411 21.27 21.42 -18.00
CA LEU A 411 21.33 21.02 -19.42
C LEU A 411 22.08 19.70 -19.67
N ILE A 412 22.88 19.22 -18.70
CA ILE A 412 23.69 18.01 -18.88
C ILE A 412 22.92 16.73 -18.53
N GLU A 413 21.93 16.75 -17.63
CA GLU A 413 21.38 15.50 -17.08
C GLU A 413 19.91 15.15 -17.35
N SER A 414 18.93 16.02 -17.66
CA SER A 414 17.55 15.55 -17.96
C SER A 414 16.60 16.58 -18.59
N GLU A 415 15.56 16.05 -19.26
CA GLU A 415 14.44 16.73 -19.94
C GLU A 415 13.90 17.95 -19.18
N ILE A 416 13.86 19.09 -19.86
CA ILE A 416 13.50 20.40 -19.31
C ILE A 416 12.01 20.40 -18.88
N PRO A 417 11.67 20.73 -17.62
CA PRO A 417 10.28 20.90 -17.20
C PRO A 417 9.61 22.03 -17.97
N PHE A 418 8.36 21.78 -18.38
CA PHE A 418 7.49 22.58 -19.25
C PHE A 418 7.17 24.02 -18.77
N PHE A 419 7.77 24.52 -17.70
CA PHE A 419 7.47 25.82 -17.11
C PHE A 419 8.72 26.59 -16.75
N LEU A 420 9.38 27.19 -17.75
CA LEU A 420 10.39 28.20 -17.52
C LEU A 420 10.33 29.25 -18.63
N ASP A 421 9.50 30.28 -18.40
CA ASP A 421 9.54 31.54 -19.16
C ASP A 421 10.84 32.28 -18.79
N LEU A 422 11.92 31.95 -19.51
CA LEU A 422 13.27 32.50 -19.31
C LEU A 422 13.51 33.81 -20.08
N SER A 423 12.46 34.43 -20.61
CA SER A 423 12.55 35.50 -21.61
C SER A 423 13.32 36.77 -21.17
N PRO A 424 13.22 37.29 -19.93
CA PRO A 424 13.86 38.56 -19.58
C PRO A 424 15.33 38.42 -19.13
N LYS A 425 15.69 37.32 -18.45
CA LYS A 425 16.99 37.16 -17.76
C LYS A 425 18.03 36.34 -18.51
N LEU A 426 17.62 35.56 -19.53
CA LEU A 426 18.56 34.95 -20.50
C LEU A 426 19.46 35.98 -21.20
N ASN A 427 19.09 37.27 -21.23
CA ASN A 427 19.85 38.32 -21.90
C ASN A 427 21.21 38.65 -21.24
N LEU A 428 21.40 38.36 -19.95
CA LEU A 428 22.69 38.54 -19.26
C LEU A 428 23.58 37.28 -19.32
N LEU A 429 22.96 36.11 -19.20
CA LEU A 429 23.60 34.80 -19.43
C LEU A 429 24.21 34.65 -20.83
N ARG A 430 23.53 35.21 -21.85
CA ARG A 430 23.95 35.24 -23.26
C ARG A 430 25.32 35.90 -23.51
N ARG A 431 25.85 36.68 -22.56
CA ARG A 431 27.15 37.37 -22.73
C ARG A 431 28.33 36.65 -22.09
N ARG A 432 28.10 35.75 -21.13
CA ARG A 432 29.17 35.15 -20.32
C ARG A 432 29.34 33.65 -20.46
N ILE A 433 28.42 32.93 -21.14
CA ILE A 433 28.68 31.57 -21.66
C ILE A 433 29.69 31.62 -22.81
N VAL A 434 30.92 31.80 -22.38
CA VAL A 434 32.18 31.97 -23.08
C VAL A 434 32.65 30.60 -23.59
N ASN A 435 33.14 30.54 -24.83
CA ASN A 435 34.12 29.55 -25.31
C ASN A 435 33.77 28.06 -25.35
N LYS A 436 32.54 27.67 -25.73
CA LYS A 436 32.35 26.53 -26.64
C LYS A 436 31.28 26.88 -27.68
N ARG A 437 31.70 26.95 -28.95
CA ARG A 437 30.84 27.24 -30.10
C ARG A 437 29.72 26.20 -30.15
N ILE A 438 28.47 26.61 -30.02
CA ILE A 438 27.34 25.74 -30.35
C ILE A 438 27.38 25.58 -31.87
N VAL A 439 27.89 24.43 -32.32
CA VAL A 439 27.96 24.05 -33.74
C VAL A 439 26.73 23.23 -34.12
N ASP A 440 26.23 22.41 -33.18
CA ASP A 440 25.11 21.51 -33.40
C ASP A 440 24.02 21.75 -32.34
N LEU A 441 22.77 21.90 -32.77
CA LEU A 441 21.60 22.09 -31.92
C LEU A 441 20.56 21.00 -32.19
N ASN A 442 20.21 20.22 -31.17
CA ASN A 442 19.23 19.14 -31.26
C ASN A 442 17.99 19.44 -30.41
N LEU A 443 16.86 19.65 -31.08
CA LEU A 443 15.54 19.99 -30.51
C LEU A 443 14.45 19.05 -31.07
N LYS A 444 14.82 17.79 -31.31
CA LYS A 444 13.91 16.77 -31.83
C LYS A 444 12.85 16.40 -30.79
N GLY A 445 11.57 16.40 -31.16
CA GLY A 445 10.50 15.87 -30.31
C GLY A 445 10.10 16.79 -29.15
N CYS A 446 10.35 18.09 -29.24
CA CYS A 446 10.15 19.05 -28.14
C CYS A 446 8.76 19.73 -28.15
N ASP A 447 7.81 19.25 -28.96
CA ASP A 447 6.46 19.82 -29.12
C ASP A 447 6.46 21.34 -29.43
N LEU A 448 7.48 21.83 -30.14
CA LEU A 448 7.62 23.26 -30.45
C LEU A 448 6.60 23.71 -31.49
N ASN A 449 5.86 24.79 -31.19
CA ASN A 449 4.95 25.45 -32.14
C ASN A 449 5.64 26.58 -32.92
N GLU A 450 6.69 27.18 -32.37
CA GLU A 450 7.47 28.25 -33.01
C GLU A 450 8.95 28.20 -32.62
N ILE A 451 9.79 28.81 -33.44
CA ILE A 451 11.20 29.07 -33.12
C ILE A 451 11.39 30.58 -32.96
N PRO A 452 11.98 31.05 -31.86
CA PRO A 452 12.13 32.48 -31.64
C PRO A 452 13.14 33.09 -32.61
N ASP A 453 12.93 34.35 -32.99
CA ASP A 453 13.84 35.14 -33.84
C ASP A 453 15.28 35.24 -33.28
N SER A 454 15.43 34.96 -31.99
CA SER A 454 16.73 34.94 -31.33
C SER A 454 17.66 33.85 -31.87
N ILE A 455 17.15 32.83 -32.57
CA ILE A 455 17.93 31.76 -33.22
C ILE A 455 18.93 32.31 -34.23
N GLY A 456 18.58 33.37 -34.96
CA GLY A 456 19.42 33.99 -35.99
C GLY A 456 20.74 34.57 -35.46
N LYS A 457 20.87 34.74 -34.15
CA LYS A 457 22.11 35.22 -33.51
C LYS A 457 23.15 34.12 -33.31
N LEU A 458 22.79 32.85 -33.50
CA LEU A 458 23.68 31.69 -33.39
C LEU A 458 24.44 31.42 -34.70
N THR A 459 25.14 32.42 -35.24
CA THR A 459 25.73 32.41 -36.60
C THR A 459 26.78 31.33 -36.86
N GLN A 460 27.24 30.65 -35.81
CA GLN A 460 28.21 29.54 -35.87
C GLN A 460 27.56 28.15 -35.98
N LEU A 461 26.23 28.06 -35.93
CA LEU A 461 25.52 26.81 -36.12
C LEU A 461 25.78 26.22 -37.50
N GLN A 462 26.13 24.94 -37.52
CA GLN A 462 26.29 24.12 -38.71
C GLN A 462 25.19 23.08 -38.84
N LYS A 463 24.62 22.59 -37.73
CA LYS A 463 23.51 21.63 -37.75
C LYS A 463 22.38 22.01 -36.81
N ILE A 464 21.15 21.90 -37.32
CA ILE A 464 19.93 22.07 -36.54
C ILE A 464 19.03 20.87 -36.78
N ASN A 465 18.60 20.20 -35.70
CA ASN A 465 17.61 19.12 -35.74
C ASN A 465 16.31 19.55 -35.06
N LEU A 466 15.25 19.70 -35.86
CA LEU A 466 13.90 20.08 -35.44
C LEU A 466 12.86 19.01 -35.83
N LEU A 467 13.31 17.77 -36.04
CA LEU A 467 12.45 16.62 -36.35
C LEU A 467 11.35 16.43 -35.30
N LYS A 468 10.12 16.08 -35.70
CA LYS A 468 8.98 15.81 -34.80
C LYS A 468 8.62 17.00 -33.91
N ASN A 469 8.29 18.13 -34.52
CA ASN A 469 7.72 19.27 -33.81
C ASN A 469 6.39 19.69 -34.47
N ARG A 470 5.82 20.83 -34.07
CA ARG A 470 4.54 21.37 -34.58
C ARG A 470 4.75 22.71 -35.29
N LEU A 471 5.94 22.90 -35.89
CA LEU A 471 6.30 24.16 -36.52
C LEU A 471 5.51 24.36 -37.82
N THR A 472 4.95 25.55 -37.98
CA THR A 472 4.25 26.01 -39.20
C THR A 472 5.05 27.05 -39.97
N SER A 473 6.03 27.70 -39.33
CA SER A 473 6.88 28.73 -39.92
C SER A 473 8.28 28.73 -39.30
N LEU A 474 9.22 29.42 -39.96
CA LEU A 474 10.56 29.68 -39.42
C LEU A 474 10.80 31.19 -39.34
N PRO A 475 11.50 31.67 -38.30
CA PRO A 475 11.80 33.09 -38.15
C PRO A 475 12.68 33.61 -39.29
N SER A 476 12.37 34.80 -39.80
CA SER A 476 13.12 35.45 -40.89
C SER A 476 14.60 35.67 -40.54
N SER A 477 14.90 35.87 -39.26
CA SER A 477 16.25 36.01 -38.71
C SER A 477 17.14 34.77 -38.90
N MET A 478 16.56 33.59 -39.19
CA MET A 478 17.31 32.37 -39.51
C MET A 478 18.18 32.54 -40.76
N SER A 479 17.83 33.47 -41.65
CA SER A 479 18.67 33.87 -42.80
C SER A 479 20.09 34.29 -42.40
N ASN A 480 20.33 34.71 -41.15
CA ASN A 480 21.64 35.09 -40.64
C ASN A 480 22.56 33.88 -40.34
N LEU A 481 22.06 32.64 -40.37
CA LEU A 481 22.82 31.42 -40.12
C LEU A 481 23.65 30.99 -41.34
N LYS A 482 24.58 31.85 -41.75
CA LYS A 482 25.37 31.68 -43.00
C LYS A 482 26.32 30.48 -43.00
N LEU A 483 26.52 29.83 -41.85
CA LEU A 483 27.35 28.63 -41.70
C LEU A 483 26.53 27.34 -41.58
N LEU A 484 25.20 27.42 -41.61
CA LEU A 484 24.33 26.25 -41.47
C LEU A 484 24.48 25.33 -42.69
N LYS A 485 24.82 24.07 -42.43
CA LYS A 485 25.06 23.03 -43.45
C LYS A 485 23.95 21.99 -43.46
N GLU A 486 23.42 21.64 -42.29
CA GLU A 486 22.37 20.63 -42.16
C GLU A 486 21.16 21.17 -41.40
N LEU A 487 19.99 21.04 -42.02
CA LEU A 487 18.71 21.43 -41.43
C LEU A 487 17.71 20.28 -41.58
N GLU A 488 17.23 19.77 -40.44
CA GLU A 488 16.22 18.71 -40.37
C GLU A 488 14.91 19.30 -39.83
N LEU A 489 13.87 19.27 -40.66
CA LEU A 489 12.53 19.80 -40.40
C LEU A 489 11.43 18.76 -40.65
N SER A 490 11.78 17.50 -40.82
CA SER A 490 10.79 16.45 -41.10
C SER A 490 9.80 16.27 -39.94
N GLN A 491 8.59 15.78 -40.22
CA GLN A 491 7.53 15.61 -39.22
C GLN A 491 7.20 16.92 -38.48
N ASN A 492 6.87 17.96 -39.24
CA ASN A 492 6.34 19.24 -38.76
C ASN A 492 5.00 19.56 -39.45
N GLN A 493 4.51 20.79 -39.34
CA GLN A 493 3.21 21.25 -39.85
C GLN A 493 3.37 22.37 -40.89
N PHE A 494 4.47 22.35 -41.65
CA PHE A 494 4.67 23.32 -42.73
C PHE A 494 3.70 23.02 -43.89
N ASN A 495 2.85 23.99 -44.23
CA ASN A 495 1.95 23.91 -45.40
C ASN A 495 2.58 24.53 -46.65
N GLU A 496 3.54 25.43 -46.47
CA GLU A 496 4.28 26.09 -47.55
C GLU A 496 5.78 25.97 -47.28
N PHE A 497 6.58 26.04 -48.35
CA PHE A 497 8.03 26.02 -48.21
C PHE A 497 8.52 27.30 -47.50
N PRO A 498 9.27 27.18 -46.38
CA PRO A 498 9.75 28.36 -45.66
C PRO A 498 10.75 29.17 -46.48
N SER A 499 10.34 30.34 -46.96
CA SER A 499 11.12 31.20 -47.87
C SER A 499 12.50 31.61 -47.31
N VAL A 500 12.65 31.65 -45.99
CA VAL A 500 13.93 31.93 -45.31
C VAL A 500 15.01 30.90 -45.64
N ILE A 501 14.63 29.67 -45.98
CA ILE A 501 15.56 28.60 -46.33
C ILE A 501 16.36 28.98 -47.58
N SER A 502 15.74 29.65 -48.56
CA SER A 502 16.39 30.13 -49.79
C SER A 502 17.49 31.19 -49.55
N GLN A 503 17.69 31.63 -48.31
CA GLN A 503 18.73 32.59 -47.91
C GLN A 503 19.91 31.93 -47.15
N LEU A 504 19.85 30.61 -46.92
CA LEU A 504 20.85 29.82 -46.22
C LEU A 504 21.91 29.27 -47.19
N ASN A 505 22.71 30.17 -47.77
CA ASN A 505 23.62 29.86 -48.89
C ASN A 505 24.69 28.78 -48.63
N SER A 506 24.92 28.39 -47.38
CA SER A 506 25.85 27.30 -47.02
C SER A 506 25.18 25.96 -46.77
N LEU A 507 23.85 25.87 -46.94
CA LEU A 507 23.09 24.67 -46.69
C LEU A 507 23.45 23.59 -47.70
N GLU A 508 23.86 22.43 -47.19
CA GLU A 508 24.26 21.27 -47.97
C GLU A 508 23.15 20.20 -47.94
N VAL A 509 22.53 20.01 -46.77
CA VAL A 509 21.49 19.01 -46.54
C VAL A 509 20.24 19.65 -45.96
N LEU A 510 19.12 19.46 -46.64
CA LEU A 510 17.78 19.87 -46.18
C LEU A 510 16.85 18.67 -46.18
N ARG A 511 16.16 18.45 -45.06
CA ARG A 511 15.15 17.40 -44.91
C ARG A 511 13.82 18.00 -44.46
N LEU A 512 12.78 17.74 -45.24
CA LEU A 512 11.43 18.29 -45.08
C LEU A 512 10.34 17.22 -45.14
N LYS A 513 10.70 15.93 -45.02
CA LYS A 513 9.77 14.82 -45.19
C LYS A 513 8.61 14.89 -44.19
N ILE A 514 7.44 14.38 -44.58
CA ILE A 514 6.28 14.33 -43.67
C ILE A 514 5.95 15.75 -43.15
N ASN A 515 5.73 16.65 -44.10
CA ASN A 515 5.08 17.95 -43.92
C ASN A 515 3.93 18.04 -44.95
N SER A 516 3.21 19.15 -44.96
CA SER A 516 2.11 19.41 -45.91
C SER A 516 2.54 20.39 -47.02
N ILE A 517 3.83 20.44 -47.35
CA ILE A 517 4.34 21.33 -48.40
C ILE A 517 4.04 20.72 -49.76
N GLU A 518 3.22 21.40 -50.56
CA GLU A 518 2.80 20.91 -51.89
C GLU A 518 3.84 21.18 -52.98
N GLU A 519 4.53 22.33 -52.91
CA GLU A 519 5.46 22.78 -53.95
C GLU A 519 6.76 23.32 -53.35
N VAL A 520 7.87 23.05 -54.03
CA VAL A 520 9.17 23.66 -53.73
C VAL A 520 9.36 24.86 -54.65
N PRO A 521 9.58 26.08 -54.12
CA PRO A 521 9.63 27.28 -54.94
C PRO A 521 10.92 27.35 -55.76
N ASP A 522 10.85 28.01 -56.93
CA ASP A 522 12.01 28.25 -57.81
C ASP A 522 13.17 28.96 -57.09
N THR A 523 12.88 29.71 -56.03
CA THR A 523 13.88 30.38 -55.19
C THR A 523 14.87 29.42 -54.53
N ILE A 524 14.58 28.12 -54.44
CA ILE A 524 15.53 27.12 -53.93
C ILE A 524 16.81 27.03 -54.79
N SER A 525 16.73 27.44 -56.07
CA SER A 525 17.87 27.54 -56.99
C SER A 525 18.98 28.48 -56.50
N SER A 526 18.68 29.36 -55.52
CA SER A 526 19.68 30.21 -54.87
C SER A 526 20.67 29.43 -54.00
N LEU A 527 20.33 28.20 -53.57
CA LEU A 527 21.13 27.36 -52.67
C LEU A 527 22.23 26.61 -53.42
N LYS A 528 23.28 27.34 -53.82
CA LYS A 528 24.37 26.81 -54.66
C LYS A 528 25.14 25.63 -54.08
N LYS A 529 25.05 25.38 -52.76
CA LYS A 529 25.78 24.29 -52.07
C LYS A 529 24.91 23.10 -51.71
N ILE A 530 23.61 23.13 -52.00
CA ILE A 530 22.72 22.03 -51.64
C ILE A 530 23.09 20.80 -52.46
N ASN A 531 23.34 19.68 -51.78
CA ASN A 531 23.68 18.41 -52.41
C ASN A 531 22.64 17.32 -52.11
N ARG A 532 21.84 17.51 -51.05
CA ARG A 532 20.77 16.58 -50.65
C ARG A 532 19.55 17.37 -50.21
N LEU A 533 18.50 17.29 -51.02
CA LEU A 533 17.16 17.75 -50.69
C LEU A 533 16.25 16.54 -50.54
N LEU A 534 15.75 16.30 -49.34
CA LEU A 534 14.75 15.27 -49.06
C LEU A 534 13.38 15.93 -48.88
N PHE A 535 12.57 15.85 -49.93
CA PHE A 535 11.22 16.38 -50.03
C PHE A 535 10.28 15.23 -50.41
N ASN A 536 9.08 15.20 -49.80
CA ASN A 536 8.13 14.07 -49.75
C ASN A 536 8.58 12.88 -48.90
#